data_AF-A0AAD9M5I6-F1
#
_entry.id   AF-A0AAD9M5I6-F1
#
_cell.length_a   1.000
_cell.length_b   1.000
_cell.length_c   1.000
_cell.angle_alpha   90.00
_cell.angle_beta   90.00
_cell.angle_gamma   90.00
#
_symmetry.space_group_name_H-M   'P 1'
#
loop_
_entity.id
_entity.type
_entity.pdbx_description
1 polymer ?
#
loop_
_entity_poly.entity_id
_entity_poly.type
_entity_poly.pdbx_seq_one_letter_code
_entity_poly.pdbx_strand_id
1 'polypeptide(L)'
;MVSSPTTAANATDTSLLSITTPWVQPPDCETYWSTTTSWRTVEDPAEPWVLTVSAPAASCNPSGWDRFGPESRLHFSPGVCPEGWLYHTMAERGLSSTALCCQSGFNNAGYYGDVTLLGSRNCVKYGWVTEYDSAASVQTSRHTAIVHEAWEVTWAASDTATLTPKLPTLTSYMVVPTWTPGEYIPDGYYDPKPQDHLVTIDEKALWFLIIGMPIIGALMIGSCIWCCVRSCKKKRRAKKASMATQSTLTRNK
;
A
#
# COMPACT_ATOMS: atom_id res chain seq x y z
N MET A 1 1.98 -20.27 58.93
CA MET A 1 2.36 -20.92 57.66
C MET A 1 1.38 -20.44 56.63
N VAL A 2 1.79 -19.48 55.79
CA VAL A 2 0.93 -18.82 54.80
C VAL A 2 1.10 -19.59 53.49
N SER A 3 0.03 -20.21 53.02
CA SER A 3 0.00 -20.90 51.73
C SER A 3 -0.12 -19.86 50.62
N SER A 4 0.89 -19.82 49.75
CA SER A 4 0.91 -18.99 48.54
C SER A 4 -0.22 -19.40 47.59
N PRO A 5 -0.96 -18.44 46.99
CA PRO A 5 -1.77 -18.74 45.82
C PRO A 5 -0.83 -18.92 44.62
N THR A 6 -0.87 -20.11 44.03
CA THR A 6 -0.29 -20.39 42.71
C THR A 6 -1.05 -19.57 41.68
N THR A 7 -0.46 -18.47 41.23
CA THR A 7 -0.98 -17.70 40.10
C THR A 7 -0.81 -18.56 38.84
N ALA A 8 -1.90 -19.21 38.41
CA ALA A 8 -2.01 -19.76 37.09
C ALA A 8 -1.87 -18.60 36.08
N ALA A 9 -0.89 -18.71 35.17
CA ALA A 9 -0.78 -17.85 34.01
C ALA A 9 -2.00 -18.12 33.12
N ASN A 10 -3.04 -17.30 33.27
CA ASN A 10 -4.16 -17.27 32.35
C ASN A 10 -3.74 -16.52 31.09
N ALA A 11 -4.17 -17.06 29.95
CA ALA A 11 -3.89 -16.62 28.59
C ALA A 11 -3.96 -15.10 28.40
N THR A 12 -3.01 -14.56 27.65
CA THR A 12 -2.92 -13.17 27.22
C THR A 12 -4.10 -12.84 26.29
N ASP A 13 -5.24 -12.49 26.88
CA ASP A 13 -6.31 -11.82 26.15
C ASP A 13 -5.89 -10.34 26.03
N THR A 14 -5.30 -9.99 24.88
CA THR A 14 -4.89 -8.61 24.55
C THR A 14 -6.14 -7.79 24.26
N SER A 15 -7.00 -7.61 25.28
CA SER A 15 -8.24 -6.86 25.18
C SER A 15 -7.90 -5.38 24.99
N LEU A 16 -8.09 -4.87 23.77
CA LEU A 16 -8.04 -3.44 23.46
C LEU A 16 -9.19 -2.68 24.14
N LEU A 17 -9.09 -1.35 24.21
CA LEU A 17 -10.19 -0.52 24.71
C LEU A 17 -11.38 -0.60 23.76
N SER A 18 -12.57 -0.91 24.27
CA SER A 18 -13.81 -0.89 23.49
C SER A 18 -14.44 0.50 23.51
N ILE A 19 -14.80 1.04 22.34
CA ILE A 19 -15.55 2.28 22.18
C ILE A 19 -16.72 1.98 21.24
N THR A 20 -17.92 1.80 21.78
CA THR A 20 -19.10 1.37 21.01
C THR A 20 -20.03 2.51 20.63
N THR A 21 -19.77 3.71 21.13
CA THR A 21 -20.49 4.96 20.81
C THR A 21 -19.47 6.06 20.50
N PRO A 22 -19.78 7.04 19.66
CA PRO A 22 -18.81 8.06 19.27
C PRO A 22 -18.38 8.83 20.51
N TRP A 23 -17.08 8.90 20.73
CA TRP A 23 -16.53 9.69 21.82
C TRP A 23 -16.52 11.17 21.43
N VAL A 24 -16.97 12.04 22.33
CA VAL A 24 -17.01 13.49 22.09
C VAL A 24 -15.72 14.10 22.60
N GLN A 25 -14.94 14.66 21.69
CA GLN A 25 -13.70 15.32 22.05
C GLN A 25 -13.97 16.65 22.77
N PRO A 26 -13.29 16.93 23.90
CA PRO A 26 -13.38 18.24 24.53
C PRO A 26 -12.95 19.35 23.56
N PRO A 27 -13.60 20.52 23.57
CA PRO A 27 -13.38 21.57 22.58
C PRO A 27 -11.94 22.12 22.57
N ASP A 28 -11.26 22.10 23.71
CA ASP A 28 -9.89 22.62 23.83
C ASP A 28 -8.86 21.75 23.09
N CYS A 29 -9.22 20.52 22.73
CA CYS A 29 -8.31 19.55 22.15
C CYS A 29 -7.90 19.85 20.70
N GLU A 30 -8.62 20.73 20.02
CA GLU A 30 -8.31 21.17 18.66
C GLU A 30 -7.10 22.12 18.58
N THR A 31 -6.55 22.56 19.73
CA THR A 31 -5.50 23.60 19.77
C THR A 31 -4.11 23.10 20.16
N TYR A 32 -3.97 21.83 20.51
CA TYR A 32 -2.69 21.28 21.00
C TYR A 32 -1.81 20.78 19.85
N TRP A 33 -0.97 21.68 19.35
CA TRP A 33 -0.06 21.41 18.24
C TRP A 33 1.37 21.84 18.56
N SER A 34 2.34 21.06 18.09
CA SER A 34 3.77 21.38 18.15
C SER A 34 4.32 21.49 16.73
N THR A 35 4.94 22.62 16.41
CA THR A 35 5.57 22.84 15.10
C THR A 35 6.97 22.20 15.06
N THR A 36 7.28 21.51 13.98
CA THR A 36 8.57 20.87 13.69
C THR A 36 8.87 21.02 12.21
N THR A 37 10.10 21.36 11.85
CA THR A 37 10.49 21.47 10.44
C THR A 37 10.98 20.11 9.93
N SER A 38 10.45 19.66 8.80
CA SER A 38 10.92 18.47 8.10
C SER A 38 11.38 18.82 6.68
N TRP A 39 12.14 17.93 6.06
CA TRP A 39 12.71 18.14 4.72
C TRP A 39 12.14 17.09 3.78
N ARG A 40 11.60 17.50 2.62
CA ARG A 40 11.22 16.57 1.56
C ARG A 40 12.46 16.32 0.69
N THR A 41 12.93 15.08 0.64
CA THR A 41 14.11 14.70 -0.17
C THR A 41 13.77 14.33 -1.62
N VAL A 42 12.54 14.61 -2.07
CA VAL A 42 12.00 14.12 -3.35
C VAL A 42 12.31 15.07 -4.51
N GLU A 43 12.58 16.34 -4.23
CA GLU A 43 12.93 17.36 -5.23
C GLU A 43 14.29 17.97 -4.90
N ASP A 44 15.09 18.27 -5.93
CA ASP A 44 16.39 18.91 -5.81
C ASP A 44 16.29 20.34 -6.37
N PRO A 45 16.48 21.40 -5.56
CA PRO A 45 16.87 21.38 -4.15
C PRO A 45 15.74 20.96 -3.20
N ALA A 46 16.11 20.28 -2.11
CA ALA A 46 15.16 19.84 -1.08
C ALA A 46 14.40 21.02 -0.48
N GLU A 47 13.10 21.09 -0.71
CA GLU A 47 12.26 22.12 -0.10
C GLU A 47 11.93 21.77 1.36
N PRO A 48 12.14 22.70 2.31
CA PRO A 48 11.70 22.52 3.69
C PRO A 48 10.18 22.58 3.79
N TRP A 49 9.59 21.56 4.40
CA TRP A 49 8.17 21.50 4.72
C TRP A 49 7.98 21.73 6.22
N VAL A 50 7.16 22.72 6.57
CA VAL A 50 6.83 22.99 7.98
C VAL A 50 5.72 22.03 8.40
N LEU A 51 6.03 21.12 9.31
CA LEU A 51 5.12 20.13 9.83
C LEU A 51 4.61 20.58 11.20
N THR A 52 3.33 20.51 11.43
CA THR A 52 2.72 20.77 12.73
C THR A 52 2.08 19.48 13.21
N VAL A 53 2.65 18.88 14.25
CA VAL A 53 2.23 17.57 14.77
C VAL A 53 1.37 17.77 16.00
N SER A 54 0.28 17.02 16.11
CA SER A 54 -0.60 17.04 17.27
C SER A 54 0.18 16.61 18.52
N ALA A 55 0.03 17.36 19.60
CA ALA A 55 0.54 16.99 20.92
C ALA A 55 -0.60 17.03 21.95
N PRO A 56 -1.67 16.22 21.74
CA PRO A 56 -2.89 16.34 22.51
C PRO A 56 -2.64 16.06 23.99
N ALA A 57 -3.26 16.85 24.87
CA ALA A 57 -3.27 16.57 26.29
C ALA A 57 -3.94 15.22 26.57
N ALA A 58 -3.60 14.57 27.69
CA ALA A 58 -4.17 13.26 28.05
C ALA A 58 -5.71 13.29 28.17
N SER A 59 -6.29 14.44 28.49
CA SER A 59 -7.74 14.69 28.53
C SER A 59 -8.43 14.63 27.17
N CYS A 60 -7.66 14.66 26.07
CA CYS A 60 -8.15 14.62 24.70
C CYS A 60 -8.34 13.20 24.15
N ASN A 61 -8.30 12.21 25.03
CA ASN A 61 -8.51 10.81 24.71
C ASN A 61 -9.49 10.18 25.71
N PRO A 62 -10.18 9.09 25.33
CA PRO A 62 -11.16 8.43 26.19
C PRO A 62 -10.49 7.80 27.41
N SER A 63 -11.21 7.73 28.54
CA SER A 63 -10.67 7.14 29.76
C SER A 63 -10.16 5.71 29.53
N GLY A 64 -8.95 5.42 30.02
CA GLY A 64 -8.32 4.09 29.91
C GLY A 64 -7.55 3.85 28.62
N TRP A 65 -7.50 4.82 27.69
CA TRP A 65 -6.67 4.75 26.47
C TRP A 65 -5.20 4.45 26.82
N ASP A 66 -4.68 5.10 27.85
CA ASP A 66 -3.29 5.07 28.30
C ASP A 66 -2.84 3.78 28.99
N ARG A 67 -3.77 2.86 29.27
CA ARG A 67 -3.49 1.54 29.84
C ARG A 67 -2.72 0.63 28.90
N PHE A 68 -2.67 0.99 27.61
CA PHE A 68 -2.00 0.25 26.56
C PHE A 68 -0.69 0.91 26.15
N GLY A 69 0.23 0.08 25.64
CA GLY A 69 1.48 0.56 25.03
C GLY A 69 1.22 1.53 23.88
N PRO A 70 2.23 2.34 23.49
CA PRO A 70 2.07 3.39 22.48
C PRO A 70 1.50 2.85 21.15
N GLU A 71 1.85 1.63 20.76
CA GLU A 71 1.38 1.02 19.50
C GLU A 71 -0.11 0.63 19.49
N SER A 72 -0.73 0.48 20.67
CA SER A 72 -2.13 0.03 20.83
C SER A 72 -3.01 1.08 21.50
N ARG A 73 -2.46 2.24 21.84
CA ARG A 73 -3.15 3.26 22.65
C ARG A 73 -4.32 3.94 21.93
N LEU A 74 -4.26 3.96 20.60
CA LEU A 74 -5.30 4.49 19.72
C LEU A 74 -5.97 3.37 18.91
N HIS A 75 -5.91 2.14 19.42
CA HIS A 75 -6.53 0.97 18.80
C HIS A 75 -7.74 0.55 19.63
N PHE A 76 -8.90 0.47 18.97
CA PHE A 76 -10.16 0.20 19.65
C PHE A 76 -10.85 -1.01 19.04
N SER A 77 -11.32 -1.91 19.91
CA SER A 77 -11.98 -3.16 19.51
C SER A 77 -12.97 -3.65 20.58
N PRO A 78 -14.28 -3.76 20.27
CA PRO A 78 -14.93 -3.11 19.14
C PRO A 78 -14.81 -1.58 19.21
N GLY A 79 -14.72 -0.92 18.06
CA GLY A 79 -14.47 0.52 17.98
C GLY A 79 -15.36 1.27 16.98
N VAL A 80 -15.70 2.52 17.32
CA VAL A 80 -16.25 3.55 16.41
C VAL A 80 -15.42 4.82 16.51
N CYS A 81 -15.43 5.63 15.43
CA CYS A 81 -14.71 6.89 15.41
C CYS A 81 -15.32 7.92 16.37
N PRO A 82 -14.54 8.90 16.83
CA PRO A 82 -15.06 10.05 17.56
C PRO A 82 -16.16 10.78 16.80
N GLU A 83 -16.96 11.56 17.54
CA GLU A 83 -18.00 12.39 16.93
C GLU A 83 -17.40 13.40 15.94
N GLY A 84 -18.00 13.50 14.75
CA GLY A 84 -17.55 14.40 13.69
C GLY A 84 -16.32 13.94 12.92
N TRP A 85 -15.75 12.77 13.23
CA TRP A 85 -14.60 12.22 12.50
C TRP A 85 -15.04 11.37 11.30
N LEU A 86 -14.15 11.29 10.30
CA LEU A 86 -14.33 10.52 9.08
C LEU A 86 -13.67 9.16 9.20
N TYR A 87 -14.33 8.13 8.68
CA TYR A 87 -13.76 6.81 8.52
C TYR A 87 -12.98 6.79 7.20
N HIS A 88 -11.73 6.37 7.25
CA HIS A 88 -10.86 6.21 6.09
C HIS A 88 -10.47 4.75 5.92
N THR A 89 -10.30 4.36 4.65
CA THR A 89 -9.74 3.06 4.25
C THR A 89 -10.44 1.89 4.94
N MET A 90 -11.77 1.91 5.00
CA MET A 90 -12.51 0.84 5.65
C MET A 90 -12.39 -0.44 4.82
N ALA A 91 -11.97 -1.53 5.45
CA ALA A 91 -11.80 -2.80 4.78
C ALA A 91 -11.93 -3.97 5.77
N GLU A 92 -12.32 -5.13 5.25
CA GLU A 92 -12.21 -6.40 5.97
C GLU A 92 -10.74 -6.84 6.05
N ARG A 93 -10.28 -7.16 7.27
CA ARG A 93 -8.98 -7.79 7.55
C ARG A 93 -9.23 -9.10 8.32
N GLY A 94 -9.24 -10.21 7.60
CA GLY A 94 -9.53 -11.52 8.18
C GLY A 94 -11.02 -11.67 8.50
N LEU A 95 -11.37 -11.78 9.78
CA LEU A 95 -12.77 -11.91 10.22
C LEU A 95 -13.35 -10.61 10.81
N SER A 96 -12.56 -9.54 10.81
CA SER A 96 -12.94 -8.25 11.37
C SER A 96 -12.83 -7.17 10.32
N SER A 97 -13.72 -6.18 10.40
CA SER A 97 -13.61 -4.94 9.66
C SER A 97 -12.74 -3.95 10.41
N THR A 98 -12.05 -3.10 9.67
CA THR A 98 -11.11 -2.09 10.20
C THR A 98 -11.31 -0.76 9.51
N ALA A 99 -11.02 0.34 10.21
CA ALA A 99 -11.00 1.68 9.64
C ALA A 99 -10.02 2.59 10.40
N LEU A 100 -9.57 3.65 9.73
CA LEU A 100 -8.78 4.71 10.34
C LEU A 100 -9.65 5.97 10.51
N CYS A 101 -9.73 6.48 11.73
CA CYS A 101 -10.51 7.68 12.03
C CYS A 101 -9.64 8.92 11.94
N CYS A 102 -10.06 9.89 11.12
CA CYS A 102 -9.43 11.20 11.04
C CYS A 102 -10.39 12.32 11.43
N GLN A 103 -9.87 13.37 12.06
CA GLN A 103 -10.66 14.56 12.34
C GLN A 103 -11.16 15.17 11.02
N SER A 104 -12.35 15.77 11.04
CA SER A 104 -12.92 16.41 9.85
C SER A 104 -11.95 17.40 9.21
N GLY A 105 -11.79 17.31 7.88
CA GLY A 105 -10.86 18.13 7.11
C GLY A 105 -9.41 17.61 7.06
N PHE A 106 -9.13 16.46 7.68
CA PHE A 106 -7.89 15.71 7.48
C PHE A 106 -8.14 14.51 6.56
N ASN A 107 -7.09 14.09 5.85
CA ASN A 107 -7.10 12.89 5.01
C ASN A 107 -6.11 11.86 5.55
N ASN A 108 -6.34 10.56 5.33
CA ASN A 108 -5.33 9.55 5.62
C ASN A 108 -4.09 9.74 4.72
N ALA A 109 -2.90 9.81 5.33
CA ALA A 109 -1.62 10.02 4.66
C ALA A 109 -1.22 8.84 3.75
N GLY A 110 -1.64 7.61 4.12
CA GLY A 110 -1.35 6.39 3.35
C GLY A 110 -1.97 6.38 1.95
N TYR A 111 -3.07 7.11 1.74
CA TYR A 111 -3.75 7.19 0.44
C TYR A 111 -2.99 8.03 -0.60
N TYR A 112 -2.21 9.03 -0.16
CA TYR A 112 -1.61 10.02 -1.07
C TYR A 112 -0.14 9.74 -1.43
N GLY A 113 0.50 8.69 -0.91
CA GLY A 113 1.84 8.24 -1.31
C GLY A 113 3.01 9.20 -1.02
N ASP A 114 2.72 10.44 -0.62
CA ASP A 114 3.67 11.55 -0.70
C ASP A 114 4.35 11.88 0.64
N VAL A 115 3.95 11.22 1.73
CA VAL A 115 4.56 11.42 3.06
C VAL A 115 4.86 10.09 3.76
N THR A 116 5.89 9.41 3.26
CA THR A 116 6.50 8.24 3.90
C THR A 116 7.13 8.53 5.26
N LEU A 117 7.33 9.82 5.60
CA LEU A 117 7.98 10.25 6.85
C LEU A 117 7.13 10.08 8.11
N LEU A 118 5.80 9.99 7.98
CA LEU A 118 4.92 10.03 9.15
C LEU A 118 4.45 8.64 9.60
N GLY A 119 4.40 7.66 8.69
CA GLY A 119 3.77 6.36 8.92
C GLY A 119 2.35 6.30 8.35
N SER A 120 1.84 5.08 8.11
CA SER A 120 0.59 4.83 7.38
C SER A 120 -0.69 5.21 8.13
N ARG A 121 -0.61 5.40 9.46
CA ARG A 121 -1.76 5.68 10.33
C ARG A 121 -1.97 7.17 10.62
N ASN A 122 -1.39 8.08 9.85
CA ASN A 122 -1.54 9.51 10.12
C ASN A 122 -2.66 10.13 9.31
N CYS A 123 -3.29 11.12 9.93
CA CYS A 123 -4.22 12.04 9.31
C CYS A 123 -3.48 13.34 9.03
N VAL A 124 -3.56 13.82 7.79
CA VAL A 124 -2.85 15.01 7.31
C VAL A 124 -3.79 16.01 6.68
N LYS A 125 -3.56 17.29 6.98
CA LYS A 125 -4.18 18.43 6.33
C LYS A 125 -3.09 19.33 5.78
N TYR A 126 -3.07 19.48 4.46
CA TYR A 126 -2.11 20.34 3.77
C TYR A 126 -2.61 21.78 3.71
N GLY A 127 -1.67 22.71 3.75
CA GLY A 127 -1.91 24.13 3.60
C GLY A 127 -0.67 24.85 3.10
N TRP A 128 -0.78 26.18 2.98
CA TRP A 128 0.28 27.04 2.49
C TRP A 128 0.42 28.23 3.43
N VAL A 129 1.66 28.59 3.75
CA VAL A 129 1.96 29.83 4.44
C VAL A 129 2.75 30.71 3.48
N THR A 130 2.26 31.93 3.29
CA THR A 130 2.93 32.91 2.45
C THR A 130 3.59 33.95 3.35
N GLU A 131 4.91 34.03 3.25
CA GLU A 131 5.74 34.97 3.96
C GLU A 131 6.19 36.08 3.00
N TYR A 132 6.18 37.31 3.48
CA TYR A 132 6.66 38.46 2.71
C TYR A 132 7.94 38.98 3.35
N ASP A 133 9.05 38.86 2.62
CA ASP A 133 10.31 39.47 3.01
C ASP A 133 10.33 40.92 2.51
N SER A 134 10.11 41.86 3.43
CA SER A 134 10.13 43.29 3.13
C SER A 134 11.52 43.81 2.73
N ALA A 135 12.60 43.13 3.12
CA ALA A 135 13.96 43.53 2.78
C ALA A 135 14.35 43.07 1.37
N ALA A 136 13.90 41.89 0.96
CA ALA A 136 14.10 41.36 -0.39
C ALA A 136 13.01 41.80 -1.39
N SER A 137 11.87 42.33 -0.91
CA SER A 137 10.63 42.53 -1.68
C SER A 137 10.17 41.25 -2.40
N VAL A 138 10.39 40.10 -1.77
CA VAL A 138 10.04 38.78 -2.30
C VAL A 138 8.93 38.17 -1.46
N GLN A 139 7.96 37.57 -2.14
CA GLN A 139 6.92 36.76 -1.53
C GLN A 139 7.33 35.28 -1.68
N THR A 140 7.42 34.55 -0.57
CA THR A 140 7.76 33.12 -0.55
C THR A 140 6.58 32.35 0.02
N SER A 141 6.08 31.37 -0.74
CA SER A 141 5.08 30.43 -0.25
C SER A 141 5.77 29.15 0.19
N ARG A 142 5.41 28.64 1.37
CA ARG A 142 5.90 27.36 1.90
C ARG A 142 4.75 26.41 2.14
N HIS A 143 4.98 25.14 1.82
CA HIS A 143 4.08 24.07 2.17
C HIS A 143 4.04 23.88 3.69
N THR A 144 2.83 23.72 4.21
CA THR A 144 2.60 23.34 5.60
C THR A 144 1.72 22.10 5.66
N ALA A 145 1.95 21.26 6.66
CA ALA A 145 1.11 20.12 6.95
C ALA A 145 0.78 20.10 8.43
N ILE A 146 -0.50 19.91 8.76
CA ILE A 146 -0.94 19.61 10.11
C ILE A 146 -1.22 18.11 10.17
N VAL A 147 -0.70 17.43 11.20
CA VAL A 147 -0.71 15.97 11.28
C VAL A 147 -1.08 15.49 12.67
N HIS A 148 -1.99 14.53 12.72
CA HIS A 148 -2.29 13.78 13.94
C HIS A 148 -2.34 12.28 13.67
N GLU A 149 -2.15 11.48 14.71
CA GLU A 149 -2.30 10.02 14.60
C GLU A 149 -3.80 9.66 14.49
N ALA A 150 -4.14 8.77 13.57
CA ALA A 150 -5.49 8.25 13.41
C ALA A 150 -5.84 7.28 14.54
N TRP A 151 -7.12 7.19 14.89
CA TRP A 151 -7.59 6.05 15.67
C TRP A 151 -7.81 4.86 14.73
N GLU A 152 -7.29 3.70 15.10
CA GLU A 152 -7.61 2.45 14.40
C GLU A 152 -8.77 1.78 15.12
N VAL A 153 -9.91 1.68 14.44
CA VAL A 153 -11.09 1.01 14.97
C VAL A 153 -11.29 -0.30 14.25
N THR A 154 -11.64 -1.32 15.01
CA THR A 154 -11.92 -2.66 14.49
C THR A 154 -13.24 -3.15 15.04
N TRP A 155 -13.98 -3.90 14.24
CA TRP A 155 -15.25 -4.49 14.66
C TRP A 155 -15.48 -5.82 13.94
N ALA A 156 -15.99 -6.80 14.66
CA ALA A 156 -16.50 -8.02 14.08
C ALA A 156 -17.92 -7.80 13.55
N ALA A 157 -18.38 -8.68 12.66
CA ALA A 157 -19.76 -8.67 12.18
C ALA A 157 -20.79 -8.76 13.33
N SER A 158 -20.47 -9.51 14.39
CA SER A 158 -21.29 -9.64 15.60
C SER A 158 -21.44 -8.33 16.39
N ASP A 159 -20.47 -7.42 16.30
CA ASP A 159 -20.45 -6.20 17.11
C ASP A 159 -21.41 -5.13 16.56
N THR A 160 -21.69 -5.19 15.26
CA THR A 160 -22.50 -4.20 14.52
C THR A 160 -23.87 -3.90 15.14
N ALA A 161 -24.47 -4.87 15.85
CA ALA A 161 -25.74 -4.68 16.54
C ALA A 161 -25.64 -3.76 17.77
N THR A 162 -24.46 -3.64 18.37
CA THR A 162 -24.18 -2.87 19.59
C THR A 162 -23.47 -1.54 19.32
N LEU A 163 -22.94 -1.37 18.11
CA LEU A 163 -22.24 -0.15 17.70
C LEU A 163 -23.21 0.96 17.30
N THR A 164 -22.88 2.17 17.74
CA THR A 164 -23.52 3.42 17.31
C THR A 164 -22.44 4.34 16.76
N PRO A 165 -22.56 4.87 15.52
CA PRO A 165 -23.58 4.56 14.51
C PRO A 165 -23.49 3.11 14.03
N LYS A 166 -24.54 2.63 13.36
CA LYS A 166 -24.47 1.35 12.65
C LYS A 166 -23.43 1.45 11.53
N LEU A 167 -22.39 0.63 11.62
CA LEU A 167 -21.34 0.57 10.60
C LEU A 167 -21.83 -0.28 9.40
N PRO A 168 -21.35 0.05 8.18
CA PRO A 168 -21.69 -0.73 7.00
C PRO A 168 -21.11 -2.14 7.11
N THR A 169 -21.83 -3.10 6.55
CA THR A 169 -21.29 -4.44 6.32
C THR A 169 -20.29 -4.36 5.19
N LEU A 170 -19.03 -4.68 5.47
CA LEU A 170 -18.00 -4.80 4.44
C LEU A 170 -17.98 -6.25 3.94
N THR A 171 -17.87 -6.43 2.63
CA THR A 171 -17.67 -7.74 2.01
C THR A 171 -16.18 -7.99 1.81
N SER A 172 -15.81 -9.26 1.61
CA SER A 172 -14.43 -9.63 1.31
C SER A 172 -13.94 -8.85 0.08
N TYR A 173 -12.76 -8.23 0.20
CA TYR A 173 -12.11 -7.39 -0.82
C TYR A 173 -12.69 -5.98 -1.05
N MET A 174 -13.77 -5.60 -0.37
CA MET A 174 -14.30 -4.24 -0.41
C MET A 174 -13.37 -3.27 0.33
N VAL A 175 -13.01 -2.16 -0.32
CA VAL A 175 -12.23 -1.08 0.30
C VAL A 175 -12.97 0.24 0.11
N VAL A 176 -13.51 0.78 1.20
CA VAL A 176 -14.21 2.06 1.23
C VAL A 176 -13.19 3.16 1.55
N PRO A 177 -12.86 4.07 0.62
CA PRO A 177 -11.82 5.07 0.85
C PRO A 177 -12.17 6.03 1.98
N THR A 178 -13.43 6.46 2.01
CA THR A 178 -13.98 7.40 2.98
C THR A 178 -15.44 7.06 3.25
N TRP A 179 -15.87 7.19 4.50
CA TRP A 179 -17.27 7.02 4.89
C TRP A 179 -17.62 7.92 6.07
N THR A 180 -18.87 8.40 6.08
CA THR A 180 -19.44 9.18 7.18
C THR A 180 -20.63 8.46 7.81
N PRO A 181 -20.84 8.62 9.14
CA PRO A 181 -22.02 8.09 9.81
C PRO A 181 -23.34 8.40 9.09
N GLY A 182 -24.05 7.35 8.67
CA GLY A 182 -25.35 7.46 7.98
C GLY A 182 -25.27 7.50 6.45
N GLU A 183 -24.07 7.52 5.88
CA GLU A 183 -23.87 7.42 4.43
C GLU A 183 -24.25 6.03 3.93
N TYR A 184 -25.09 5.98 2.90
CA TYR A 184 -25.49 4.76 2.23
C TYR A 184 -24.45 4.38 1.16
N ILE A 185 -23.91 3.18 1.26
CA ILE A 185 -23.02 2.60 0.25
C ILE A 185 -23.86 1.65 -0.61
N PRO A 186 -24.03 1.93 -1.92
CA PRO A 186 -24.72 1.00 -2.80
C PRO A 186 -23.98 -0.34 -2.91
N ASP A 187 -24.74 -1.42 -2.98
CA ASP A 187 -24.19 -2.77 -3.21
C ASP A 187 -23.27 -2.77 -4.44
N GLY A 188 -22.07 -3.35 -4.30
CA GLY A 188 -21.10 -3.46 -5.37
C GLY A 188 -20.35 -2.17 -5.74
N TYR A 189 -20.60 -1.04 -5.07
CA TYR A 189 -19.96 0.24 -5.44
C TYR A 189 -18.43 0.22 -5.26
N TYR A 190 -17.97 -0.38 -4.16
CA TYR A 190 -16.54 -0.52 -3.83
C TYR A 190 -16.04 -1.96 -3.97
N ASP A 191 -16.85 -2.85 -4.54
CA ASP A 191 -16.39 -4.20 -4.82
C ASP A 191 -15.28 -4.15 -5.88
N PRO A 192 -14.26 -5.01 -5.78
CA PRO A 192 -13.29 -5.13 -6.85
C PRO A 192 -14.05 -5.45 -8.12
N LYS A 193 -13.95 -4.57 -9.11
CA LYS A 193 -14.45 -4.88 -10.45
C LYS A 193 -13.82 -6.21 -10.86
N PRO A 194 -14.57 -7.12 -11.49
CA PRO A 194 -13.99 -8.29 -12.11
C PRO A 194 -12.78 -7.78 -12.89
N GLN A 195 -11.60 -8.22 -12.48
CA GLN A 195 -10.42 -7.98 -13.28
C GLN A 195 -10.75 -8.72 -14.56
N ASP A 196 -11.12 -7.97 -15.61
CA ASP A 196 -10.96 -8.49 -16.96
C ASP A 196 -9.56 -9.05 -16.96
N HIS A 197 -9.45 -10.37 -17.12
CA HIS A 197 -8.18 -11.08 -17.20
C HIS A 197 -7.48 -10.62 -18.49
N LEU A 198 -7.09 -9.35 -18.56
CA LEU A 198 -5.93 -8.90 -19.26
C LEU A 198 -4.80 -9.62 -18.55
N VAL A 199 -4.49 -10.81 -19.06
CA VAL A 199 -3.27 -11.53 -18.80
C VAL A 199 -2.16 -10.51 -19.02
N THR A 200 -1.72 -9.86 -17.95
CA THR A 200 -0.51 -9.04 -17.94
C THR A 200 0.62 -10.03 -18.09
N ILE A 201 0.92 -10.37 -19.34
CA ILE A 201 2.14 -11.06 -19.70
C ILE A 201 3.26 -10.16 -19.18
N ASP A 202 4.05 -10.67 -18.23
CA ASP A 202 5.25 -10.01 -17.73
C ASP A 202 5.98 -9.34 -18.91
N GLU A 203 6.30 -8.06 -18.78
CA GLU A 203 6.92 -7.27 -19.84
C GLU A 203 8.12 -8.00 -20.45
N LYS A 204 8.87 -8.75 -19.62
CA LYS A 204 9.99 -9.58 -20.06
C LYS A 204 9.57 -10.79 -20.89
N ALA A 205 8.45 -11.43 -20.55
CA ALA A 205 7.88 -12.54 -21.30
C ALA A 205 7.31 -12.07 -22.65
N LEU A 206 6.73 -10.87 -22.72
CA LEU A 206 6.28 -10.26 -23.97
C LEU A 206 7.46 -9.97 -24.89
N TRP A 207 8.52 -9.34 -24.38
CA TRP A 207 9.75 -9.09 -25.14
C TRP A 207 10.43 -10.40 -25.60
N PHE A 208 10.40 -11.46 -24.79
CA PHE A 208 10.92 -12.77 -25.18
C PHE A 208 10.10 -13.39 -26.33
N LEU A 209 8.78 -13.24 -26.33
CA LEU A 209 7.94 -13.71 -27.44
C LEU A 209 8.17 -12.92 -28.73
N ILE A 210 8.28 -11.59 -28.65
CA ILE A 210 8.44 -10.73 -29.83
C ILE A 210 9.85 -10.83 -30.41
N ILE A 211 10.89 -10.87 -29.58
CA ILE A 211 12.29 -10.85 -30.04
C ILE A 211 12.92 -12.25 -29.97
N GLY A 212 12.74 -12.95 -28.85
CA GLY A 212 13.41 -14.23 -28.60
C GLY A 212 12.95 -15.34 -29.56
N MET A 213 11.64 -15.46 -29.78
CA MET A 213 11.09 -16.54 -30.61
C MET A 213 11.54 -16.46 -32.09
N PRO A 214 11.51 -15.29 -32.76
CA PRO A 214 12.03 -15.16 -34.13
C PRO A 214 13.53 -15.47 -34.25
N ILE A 215 14.35 -15.08 -33.27
CA ILE A 215 15.79 -15.36 -33.25
C ILE A 215 16.03 -16.88 -33.17
N ILE A 216 15.33 -17.56 -32.23
CA ILE A 216 15.44 -19.01 -32.09
C ILE A 216 14.99 -19.71 -33.39
N GLY A 217 13.90 -19.26 -34.00
CA GLY A 217 13.43 -19.77 -35.29
C GLY A 217 14.47 -19.61 -36.42
N ALA A 218 15.08 -18.43 -36.52
CA ALA A 218 16.11 -18.15 -37.53
C ALA A 218 17.37 -19.01 -37.33
N LEU A 219 17.81 -19.22 -36.09
CA LEU A 219 18.95 -20.08 -35.77
C LEU A 219 18.67 -21.56 -36.12
N MET A 220 17.46 -22.05 -35.82
CA MET A 220 17.06 -23.41 -36.17
C MET A 220 17.05 -23.61 -37.69
N ILE A 221 16.42 -22.71 -38.45
CA ILE A 221 16.38 -22.78 -39.91
C ILE A 221 17.80 -22.67 -40.50
N GLY A 222 18.62 -21.72 -40.00
CA GLY A 222 20.00 -21.54 -40.42
C GLY A 222 20.86 -22.79 -40.19
N SER A 223 20.69 -23.45 -39.04
CA SER A 223 21.40 -24.70 -38.72
C SER A 223 21.00 -25.85 -39.65
N CYS A 224 19.71 -25.97 -39.98
CA CYS A 224 19.19 -26.96 -40.92
C CYS A 224 19.77 -26.73 -42.33
N ILE A 225 19.76 -25.49 -42.83
CA ILE A 225 20.33 -25.13 -44.14
C ILE A 225 21.84 -25.43 -44.16
N TRP A 226 22.57 -25.05 -43.10
CA TRP A 226 24.00 -25.31 -42.99
C TRP A 226 24.33 -26.81 -43.01
N CYS A 227 23.61 -27.63 -42.24
CA CYS A 227 23.77 -29.09 -42.25
C CYS A 227 23.46 -29.70 -43.62
N CYS A 228 22.41 -29.23 -44.30
CA CYS A 228 22.06 -29.64 -45.66
C CYS A 228 23.16 -29.27 -46.68
N VAL A 229 23.68 -28.04 -46.64
CA VAL A 229 24.76 -27.60 -47.54
C VAL A 229 26.06 -28.36 -47.28
N ARG A 230 26.43 -28.57 -46.01
CA ARG A 230 27.66 -29.28 -45.64
C ARG A 230 27.61 -30.76 -46.04
N SER A 231 26.47 -31.42 -45.84
CA SER A 231 26.29 -32.82 -46.27
C SER A 231 26.29 -32.96 -47.80
N CYS A 232 25.64 -32.05 -48.53
CA CYS A 232 25.70 -31.99 -49.99
C CYS A 232 27.12 -31.76 -50.50
N LYS A 233 27.90 -30.85 -49.89
CA LYS A 233 29.32 -30.64 -50.22
C LYS A 233 30.14 -31.90 -49.97
N LYS A 234 29.94 -32.60 -48.84
CA LYS A 234 30.64 -33.87 -48.54
C LYS A 234 30.32 -34.94 -49.59
N LYS A 235 29.05 -35.13 -49.96
CA LYS A 235 28.63 -36.07 -51.00
C LYS A 235 29.23 -35.70 -52.38
N ARG A 236 29.27 -34.41 -52.74
CA ARG A 236 29.92 -33.96 -53.99
C ARG A 236 31.43 -34.23 -53.99
N ARG A 237 32.13 -34.05 -52.87
CA ARG A 237 33.56 -34.38 -52.74
C ARG A 237 33.80 -35.89 -52.88
N ALA A 238 32.96 -36.73 -52.27
CA ALA A 238 33.04 -38.18 -52.40
C ALA A 238 32.82 -38.65 -53.85
N LYS A 239 31.80 -38.10 -54.55
CA LYS A 239 31.57 -38.39 -55.97
C LYS A 239 32.73 -37.97 -56.89
N LYS A 240 33.35 -36.80 -56.63
CA LYS A 240 34.53 -36.35 -57.39
C LYS A 240 35.74 -37.26 -57.14
N ALA A 241 35.95 -37.71 -55.90
CA ALA A 241 37.02 -38.65 -55.57
C ALA A 241 36.83 -40.01 -56.27
N SER A 242 35.62 -40.57 -56.27
CA SER A 242 35.34 -41.85 -56.95
C SER A 242 35.52 -41.77 -58.47
N MET A 243 35.14 -40.64 -59.09
CA MET A 243 35.36 -40.42 -60.53
C MET A 243 36.84 -40.24 -60.87
N ALA A 244 37.62 -39.56 -60.02
CA ALA A 244 39.07 -39.43 -60.22
C ALA A 244 39.78 -40.80 -60.14
N THR A 245 39.41 -41.65 -59.19
CA THR A 245 39.94 -43.02 -59.06
C THR A 245 39.61 -43.89 -60.27
N GLN A 246 38.39 -43.80 -60.81
CA GLN A 246 38.01 -44.51 -62.05
C GLN A 246 38.80 -44.01 -63.26
N SER A 247 38.98 -42.69 -63.40
CA SER A 247 39.76 -42.09 -64.50
C SER A 247 41.23 -42.52 -64.48
N THR A 248 41.85 -42.62 -63.30
CA THR A 248 43.23 -43.13 -63.16
C THR A 248 43.35 -44.62 -63.48
N LEU A 249 42.33 -45.42 -63.18
CA LEU A 249 42.30 -46.86 -63.51
C LEU A 249 42.16 -47.11 -65.02
N THR A 250 41.37 -46.31 -65.73
CA THR A 250 41.22 -46.42 -67.20
C THR A 250 42.43 -45.93 -67.98
N ARG A 251 43.35 -45.16 -67.37
CA ARG A 251 44.55 -44.63 -68.04
C ARG A 251 45.75 -45.58 -68.02
N ASN A 252 45.74 -46.59 -67.14
CA ASN A 252 46.83 -47.56 -66.95
C ASN A 252 46.53 -48.94 -67.56
N LYS A 253 45.53 -49.02 -68.44
CA LYS A 253 45.27 -50.16 -69.34
C LYS A 253 45.53 -49.71 -70.77
#